data_AF-A0A2R5ESX9-F1
#
_entry.id   AF-A0A2R5ESX9-F1
#
_cell.length_a   1.000
_cell.length_b   1.000
_cell.length_c   1.000
_cell.angle_alpha   90.00
_cell.angle_beta   90.00
_cell.angle_gamma   90.00
#
_symmetry.space_group_name_H-M   'P 1'
#
loop_
_entity.id
_entity.type
_entity.pdbx_description
1 polymer ?
#
loop_
_entity_poly.entity_id
_entity_poly.type
_entity_poly.pdbx_seq_one_letter_code
_entity_poly.pdbx_strand_id
1 'polypeptide(L)'
;MLIKQYRVAVGTPSTPTPVGVYIITYKGKDWGPSFGPRWLGLNVPWGNYGIHGTNKPHSIGQHQSHGCIRMNNTDVLQLFELIPIGTKVIIHGHVLGYMNQDPRDLAEGDVGGDVQLIQSRLKSSGYFTGECNGKFRSDTTAAIKKFQRDRHLLPNGVVSRTIYEELGLIE
;
A
#
# COMPACT_ATOMS: atom_id res chain seq x y z
N MET A 1 -14.58 3.54 22.23
CA MET A 1 -14.83 2.22 22.87
C MET A 1 -14.26 1.13 21.98
N LEU A 2 -13.47 0.21 22.52
CA LEU A 2 -12.93 -0.95 21.80
C LEU A 2 -13.90 -2.13 21.95
N ILE A 3 -14.32 -2.74 20.83
CA ILE A 3 -15.26 -3.89 20.83
C ILE A 3 -14.51 -5.22 20.67
N LYS A 4 -13.53 -5.24 19.76
CA LYS A 4 -12.74 -6.43 19.42
C LYS A 4 -11.32 -6.03 19.03
N GLN A 5 -10.38 -6.92 19.28
CA GLN A 5 -9.00 -6.83 18.83
C GLN A 5 -8.61 -8.16 18.21
N TYR A 6 -7.94 -8.11 17.06
CA TYR A 6 -7.54 -9.29 16.30
C TYR A 6 -6.07 -9.19 15.92
N ARG A 7 -5.40 -10.33 15.85
CA ARG A 7 -4.06 -10.43 15.28
C ARG A 7 -4.17 -10.56 13.76
N VAL A 8 -3.33 -9.83 13.03
CA VAL A 8 -3.37 -9.79 11.56
C VAL A 8 -1.99 -10.01 10.95
N ALA A 9 -1.94 -10.48 9.70
CA ALA A 9 -0.76 -10.36 8.85
C ALA A 9 -0.92 -9.16 7.92
N VAL A 10 0.18 -8.50 7.59
CA VAL A 10 0.22 -7.34 6.68
C VAL A 10 1.24 -7.56 5.57
N GLY A 11 1.32 -6.59 4.66
CA GLY A 11 2.24 -6.58 3.54
C GLY A 11 3.70 -6.73 3.96
N THR A 12 4.51 -7.29 3.07
CA THR A 12 5.98 -7.23 3.16
C THR A 12 6.45 -5.78 2.99
N PRO A 13 7.71 -5.45 3.36
CA PRO A 13 8.29 -4.15 3.03
C PRO A 13 8.26 -3.81 1.53
N SER A 14 8.36 -4.82 0.65
CA SER A 14 8.30 -4.63 -0.81
C SER A 14 6.88 -4.48 -1.37
N THR A 15 5.85 -4.94 -0.65
CA THR A 15 4.44 -4.83 -1.04
C THR A 15 3.60 -4.42 0.17
N PRO A 16 3.82 -3.20 0.69
CA PRO A 16 3.30 -2.79 1.98
C PRO A 16 1.77 -2.72 1.99
N THR A 17 1.19 -2.94 3.17
CA THR A 17 -0.23 -2.63 3.39
C THR A 17 -0.41 -1.11 3.33
N PRO A 18 -1.40 -0.61 2.59
CA PRO A 18 -1.51 0.81 2.30
C PRO A 18 -1.93 1.59 3.56
N VAL A 19 -1.13 2.59 3.95
CA VAL A 19 -1.43 3.50 5.06
C VAL A 19 -2.43 4.56 4.60
N GLY A 20 -3.46 4.82 5.40
CA GLY A 20 -4.47 5.82 5.07
C GLY A 20 -5.86 5.53 5.64
N VAL A 21 -6.84 6.26 5.12
CA VAL A 21 -8.25 6.09 5.47
C VAL A 21 -9.00 5.51 4.27
N TYR A 22 -9.63 4.36 4.49
CA TYR A 22 -10.41 3.62 3.50
C TYR A 22 -11.81 3.33 4.02
N ILE A 23 -12.65 2.78 3.15
CA ILE A 23 -13.97 2.27 3.49
C ILE A 23 -14.14 0.85 2.95
N ILE A 24 -14.94 0.05 3.65
CA ILE A 24 -15.38 -1.26 3.17
C ILE A 24 -16.38 -1.02 2.03
N THR A 25 -16.03 -1.38 0.81
CA THR A 25 -16.89 -1.22 -0.37
C THR A 25 -17.59 -2.50 -0.78
N TYR A 26 -17.07 -3.65 -0.35
CA TYR A 26 -17.55 -4.95 -0.79
C TYR A 26 -17.36 -6.02 0.29
N LYS A 27 -18.28 -6.99 0.33
CA LYS A 27 -18.28 -8.14 1.24
C LYS A 27 -18.55 -9.42 0.46
N GLY A 28 -17.57 -10.31 0.35
CA GLY A 28 -17.67 -11.58 -0.37
C GLY A 28 -17.46 -12.80 0.53
N LYS A 29 -18.14 -13.90 0.21
CA LYS A 29 -18.01 -15.19 0.91
C LYS A 29 -17.06 -16.17 0.21
N ASP A 30 -16.90 -16.07 -1.11
CA ASP A 30 -16.04 -16.97 -1.90
C ASP A 30 -15.20 -16.18 -2.91
N TRP A 31 -14.15 -15.50 -2.42
CA TRP A 31 -13.23 -14.73 -3.28
C TRP A 31 -12.10 -15.61 -3.85
N GLY A 32 -11.94 -16.82 -3.34
CA GLY A 32 -10.95 -17.80 -3.79
C GLY A 32 -10.23 -18.49 -2.63
N PRO A 33 -9.59 -19.64 -2.89
CA PRO A 33 -9.08 -20.53 -1.84
C PRO A 33 -8.00 -19.88 -0.96
N SER A 34 -7.21 -18.95 -1.49
CA SER A 34 -6.17 -18.25 -0.75
C SER A 34 -6.69 -17.19 0.23
N PHE A 35 -7.95 -16.78 0.09
CA PHE A 35 -8.54 -15.67 0.83
C PHE A 35 -9.37 -16.12 2.04
N GLY A 36 -9.44 -17.42 2.30
CA GLY A 36 -10.25 -17.98 3.37
C GLY A 36 -11.75 -17.74 3.15
N PRO A 37 -12.55 -17.79 4.23
CA PRO A 37 -14.01 -17.85 4.10
C PRO A 37 -14.66 -16.49 3.85
N ARG A 38 -13.95 -15.37 3.98
CA ARG A 38 -14.53 -14.03 3.85
C ARG A 38 -13.52 -13.05 3.27
N TRP A 39 -14.03 -12.13 2.46
CA TRP A 39 -13.29 -11.01 1.87
C TRP A 39 -14.04 -9.72 2.10
N LEU A 40 -13.33 -8.70 2.58
CA LEU A 40 -13.82 -7.35 2.82
C LEU A 40 -12.99 -6.38 1.95
N GLY A 41 -13.54 -5.91 0.85
CA GLY A 41 -12.85 -5.05 -0.11
C GLY A 41 -12.72 -3.61 0.38
N LEU A 42 -11.55 -3.00 0.14
CA LEU A 42 -11.23 -1.61 0.44
C LEU A 42 -11.16 -0.76 -0.84
N ASN A 43 -11.51 0.52 -0.76
CA ASN A 43 -11.43 1.47 -1.87
C ASN A 43 -9.99 2.00 -2.12
N VAL A 44 -9.00 1.11 -2.21
CA VAL A 44 -7.62 1.51 -2.50
C VAL A 44 -7.50 1.84 -4.00
N PRO A 45 -7.01 3.03 -4.39
CA PRO A 45 -7.14 3.50 -5.77
C PRO A 45 -6.21 2.79 -6.77
N TRP A 46 -5.15 2.14 -6.28
CA TRP A 46 -4.15 1.48 -7.12
C TRP A 46 -4.33 -0.03 -7.28
N GLY A 47 -5.31 -0.65 -6.62
CA GLY A 47 -5.54 -2.09 -6.80
C GLY A 47 -6.60 -2.68 -5.86
N ASN A 48 -6.74 -4.00 -5.94
CA ASN A 48 -7.66 -4.75 -5.10
C ASN A 48 -7.00 -5.07 -3.76
N TYR A 49 -7.37 -4.33 -2.72
CA TYR A 49 -6.94 -4.56 -1.36
C TYR A 49 -8.13 -4.92 -0.49
N GLY A 50 -7.90 -5.76 0.51
CA GLY A 50 -8.95 -6.21 1.39
C GLY A 50 -8.46 -6.74 2.72
N ILE A 51 -9.41 -6.86 3.65
CA ILE A 51 -9.27 -7.66 4.88
C ILE A 51 -9.88 -9.02 4.60
N HIS A 52 -9.14 -10.11 4.77
CA HIS A 52 -9.61 -11.44 4.41
C HIS A 52 -9.05 -12.53 5.33
N GLY A 53 -9.61 -13.74 5.24
CA GLY A 53 -9.08 -14.93 5.92
C GLY A 53 -7.77 -15.42 5.31
N THR A 54 -7.35 -16.66 5.57
CA THR A 54 -6.15 -17.19 4.92
C THR A 54 -6.11 -18.71 4.90
N ASN A 55 -5.45 -19.27 3.89
CA ASN A 55 -5.01 -20.67 3.86
C ASN A 55 -3.57 -20.86 4.40
N LYS A 56 -2.91 -19.78 4.85
CA LYS A 56 -1.58 -19.77 5.46
C LYS A 56 -1.67 -19.24 6.90
N PRO A 57 -2.28 -19.98 7.84
CA PRO A 57 -2.51 -19.50 9.21
C PRO A 57 -1.21 -19.10 9.94
N HIS A 58 -0.08 -19.73 9.61
CA HIS A 58 1.24 -19.37 10.15
C HIS A 58 1.67 -17.94 9.78
N SER A 59 1.11 -17.34 8.72
CA SER A 59 1.45 -15.96 8.32
C SER A 59 0.86 -14.90 9.27
N ILE A 60 -0.12 -15.24 10.09
CA ILE A 60 -0.78 -14.30 11.00
C ILE A 60 0.21 -13.75 12.04
N GLY A 61 0.22 -12.42 12.17
CA GLY A 61 1.18 -11.71 13.01
C GLY A 61 2.53 -11.44 12.35
N GLN A 62 2.65 -11.62 11.02
CA GLN A 62 3.87 -11.42 10.26
C GLN A 62 3.66 -10.52 9.04
N HIS A 63 4.76 -10.04 8.45
CA HIS A 63 4.81 -9.29 7.20
C HIS A 63 4.92 -10.24 6.01
N GLN A 64 3.83 -10.93 5.66
CA GLN A 64 3.84 -12.05 4.71
C GLN A 64 2.69 -12.01 3.67
N SER A 65 2.07 -10.85 3.49
CA SER A 65 1.07 -10.64 2.44
C SER A 65 1.61 -9.76 1.30
N HIS A 66 0.83 -9.64 0.22
CA HIS A 66 1.09 -8.70 -0.87
C HIS A 66 0.31 -7.39 -0.67
N GLY A 67 0.25 -6.92 0.57
CA GLY A 67 -0.42 -5.67 0.97
C GLY A 67 -1.84 -5.83 1.55
N CYS A 68 -2.54 -6.94 1.27
CA CYS A 68 -3.82 -7.23 1.93
C CYS A 68 -3.65 -7.55 3.43
N ILE A 69 -4.69 -7.31 4.23
CA ILE A 69 -4.69 -7.63 5.66
C ILE A 69 -5.26 -9.03 5.83
N ARG A 70 -4.45 -9.97 6.32
CA ARG A 70 -4.90 -11.34 6.60
C ARG A 70 -5.32 -11.49 8.05
N MET A 71 -6.40 -12.22 8.28
CA MET A 71 -6.90 -12.59 9.59
C MET A 71 -6.99 -14.12 9.70
N ASN A 72 -7.09 -14.64 10.93
CA ASN A 72 -7.55 -16.02 11.10
C ASN A 72 -8.96 -16.17 10.54
N ASN A 73 -9.28 -17.36 10.05
CA ASN A 73 -10.58 -17.63 9.43
C ASN A 73 -11.75 -17.43 10.39
N THR A 74 -11.59 -17.77 11.67
CA THR A 74 -12.59 -17.51 12.72
C THR A 74 -12.80 -16.01 12.97
N ASP A 75 -11.71 -15.25 12.95
CA ASP A 75 -11.73 -13.82 13.26
C ASP A 75 -12.39 -13.02 12.13
N VAL A 76 -12.06 -13.36 10.87
CA VAL A 76 -12.70 -12.70 9.72
C VAL A 76 -14.18 -13.05 9.62
N LEU A 77 -14.60 -14.26 10.01
CA LEU A 77 -16.01 -14.62 10.07
C LEU A 77 -16.76 -13.71 11.07
N GLN A 78 -16.18 -13.49 12.26
CA GLN A 78 -16.77 -12.59 13.26
C GLN A 78 -16.80 -11.14 12.78
N LEU A 79 -15.68 -10.62 12.26
CA LEU A 79 -15.62 -9.25 11.76
C LEU A 79 -16.61 -9.03 10.61
N PHE A 80 -16.75 -10.01 9.72
CA PHE A 80 -17.65 -9.95 8.59
C PHE A 80 -19.10 -9.77 9.05
N GLU A 81 -19.58 -10.46 10.07
CA GLU A 81 -20.95 -10.26 10.56
C GLU A 81 -21.11 -8.94 11.32
N LEU A 82 -20.05 -8.47 11.97
CA LEU A 82 -20.08 -7.29 12.83
C LEU A 82 -20.20 -5.96 12.07
N ILE A 83 -19.57 -5.82 10.90
CA ILE A 83 -19.44 -4.51 10.23
C ILE A 83 -20.22 -4.44 8.91
N PRO A 84 -20.94 -3.33 8.62
CA PRO A 84 -21.60 -3.11 7.33
C PRO A 84 -20.63 -2.58 6.26
N ILE A 85 -21.08 -2.60 5.00
CA ILE A 85 -20.46 -1.82 3.91
C ILE A 85 -20.54 -0.32 4.28
N GLY A 86 -19.52 0.44 3.90
CA GLY A 86 -19.33 1.84 4.28
C GLY A 86 -18.54 2.04 5.58
N THR A 87 -18.24 0.96 6.32
CA THR A 87 -17.41 1.04 7.53
C THR A 87 -16.05 1.63 7.20
N LYS A 88 -15.65 2.67 7.95
CA LYS A 88 -14.32 3.29 7.84
C LYS A 88 -13.24 2.37 8.37
N VAL A 89 -12.15 2.23 7.62
CA VAL A 89 -10.94 1.49 7.99
C VAL A 89 -9.78 2.47 8.01
N ILE A 90 -9.15 2.65 9.17
CA ILE A 90 -7.99 3.53 9.33
C ILE A 90 -6.77 2.64 9.52
N ILE A 91 -5.81 2.75 8.61
CA ILE A 91 -4.55 2.01 8.66
C ILE A 91 -3.46 3.00 9.05
N HIS A 92 -2.94 2.84 10.26
CA HIS A 92 -1.85 3.65 10.79
C HIS A 92 -0.48 3.09 10.39
N GLY A 93 0.48 3.99 10.23
CA GLY A 93 1.87 3.67 9.85
C GLY A 93 2.52 4.86 9.17
N HIS A 94 3.76 4.68 8.71
CA HIS A 94 4.43 5.67 7.88
C HIS A 94 4.37 5.23 6.41
N VAL A 95 4.08 6.18 5.51
CA VAL A 95 3.87 5.89 4.08
C VAL A 95 5.11 5.29 3.42
N LEU A 96 6.30 5.66 3.91
CA LEU A 96 7.59 5.16 3.41
C LEU A 96 8.07 3.86 4.08
N GLY A 97 7.24 3.21 4.90
CA GLY A 97 7.60 1.95 5.57
C GLY A 97 7.99 2.13 7.04
N TYR A 98 9.02 1.41 7.51
CA TYR A 98 9.44 1.41 8.91
C TYR A 98 10.49 2.47 9.18
N MET A 99 10.40 3.17 10.32
CA MET A 99 11.33 4.27 10.68
C MET A 99 12.81 3.85 10.80
N ASN A 100 13.09 2.56 10.95
CA ASN A 100 14.45 2.02 11.08
C ASN A 100 14.91 1.28 9.82
N GLN A 101 14.28 1.54 8.67
CA GLN A 101 14.62 0.93 7.38
C GLN A 101 14.55 2.01 6.30
N ASP A 102 15.44 1.90 5.31
CA ASP A 102 15.32 2.74 4.12
C ASP A 102 14.00 2.43 3.38
N PRO A 103 13.37 3.44 2.76
CA PRO A 103 12.23 3.20 1.88
C PRO A 103 12.64 2.26 0.75
N ARG A 104 11.71 1.41 0.31
CA ARG A 104 11.96 0.53 -0.84
C ARG A 104 12.25 1.36 -2.10
N ASP A 105 13.09 0.82 -2.97
CA ASP A 105 13.26 1.36 -4.31
C ASP A 105 11.94 1.27 -5.08
N LEU A 106 11.59 2.31 -5.84
CA LEU A 106 10.43 2.31 -6.73
C LEU A 106 10.83 2.39 -8.19
N ALA A 107 10.17 1.61 -9.03
CA ALA A 107 10.33 1.62 -10.46
C ALA A 107 8.98 1.39 -11.17
N GLU A 108 9.02 1.43 -12.50
CA GLU A 108 7.83 1.18 -13.32
C GLU A 108 7.20 -0.18 -12.99
N GLY A 109 5.87 -0.17 -12.77
CA GLY A 109 5.09 -1.33 -12.35
C GLY A 109 4.67 -1.26 -10.88
N ASP A 110 5.44 -0.58 -10.04
CA ASP A 110 5.12 -0.43 -8.62
C ASP A 110 3.79 0.28 -8.38
N VAL A 111 3.17 -0.05 -7.24
CA VAL A 111 1.95 0.59 -6.77
C VAL A 111 2.02 0.82 -5.26
N GLY A 112 1.38 1.87 -4.76
CA GLY A 112 1.36 2.14 -3.32
C GLY A 112 1.15 3.61 -2.96
N GLY A 113 0.99 3.84 -1.66
CA GLY A 113 0.94 5.20 -1.11
C GLY A 113 2.28 5.92 -1.21
N ASP A 114 3.39 5.19 -1.17
CA ASP A 114 4.74 5.68 -1.44
C ASP A 114 4.88 6.21 -2.87
N VAL A 115 4.35 5.48 -3.86
CA VAL A 115 4.27 5.94 -5.25
C VAL A 115 3.42 7.20 -5.35
N GLN A 116 2.27 7.25 -4.69
CA GLN A 116 1.40 8.44 -4.70
C GLN A 116 2.10 9.65 -4.08
N LEU A 117 2.87 9.45 -3.00
CA LEU A 117 3.67 10.48 -2.36
C LEU A 117 4.75 11.01 -3.30
N ILE A 118 5.47 10.12 -3.99
CA ILE A 118 6.47 10.51 -5.00
C ILE A 118 5.84 11.31 -6.14
N GLN A 119 4.71 10.84 -6.69
CA GLN A 119 3.97 11.56 -7.72
C GLN A 119 3.56 12.96 -7.25
N SER A 120 3.12 13.10 -5.99
CA SER A 120 2.73 14.37 -5.39
C SER A 120 3.93 15.33 -5.24
N ARG A 121 5.10 14.81 -4.82
CA ARG A 121 6.34 15.61 -4.72
C ARG A 121 6.84 16.05 -6.08
N LEU A 122 6.90 15.15 -7.06
CA LEU A 122 7.28 15.49 -8.43
C LEU A 122 6.32 16.51 -9.04
N LYS A 123 5.02 16.39 -8.78
CA LYS A 123 4.00 17.33 -9.26
C LYS A 123 4.18 18.71 -8.66
N SER A 124 4.42 18.78 -7.34
CA SER A 124 4.68 20.04 -6.63
C SER A 124 5.95 20.72 -7.14
N SER A 125 6.95 19.95 -7.58
CA SER A 125 8.20 20.44 -8.16
C SER A 125 8.13 20.67 -9.68
N GLY A 126 6.96 20.50 -10.32
CA GLY A 126 6.77 20.77 -11.76
C GLY A 126 7.26 19.68 -12.71
N TYR A 127 7.59 18.48 -12.21
CA TYR A 127 8.08 17.36 -13.02
C TYR A 127 6.98 16.40 -13.49
N PHE A 128 5.85 16.35 -12.78
CA PHE A 128 4.77 15.40 -13.05
C PHE A 128 3.43 16.13 -13.23
N THR A 129 2.76 15.93 -14.36
CA THR A 129 1.47 16.55 -14.67
C THR A 129 0.28 15.60 -14.53
N GLY A 130 0.55 14.29 -14.47
CA GLY A 130 -0.46 13.25 -14.35
C GLY A 130 -1.21 13.22 -13.01
N GLU A 131 -2.08 12.23 -12.87
CA GLU A 131 -2.82 11.98 -11.63
C GLU A 131 -1.92 11.26 -10.62
N CYS A 132 -1.95 11.72 -9.36
CA CYS A 132 -1.26 11.05 -8.26
C CYS A 132 -2.10 9.85 -7.79
N ASN A 133 -2.17 8.80 -8.62
CA ASN A 133 -3.04 7.64 -8.43
C ASN A 133 -2.34 6.47 -7.73
N GLY A 134 -1.06 6.62 -7.36
CA GLY A 134 -0.28 5.58 -6.70
C GLY A 134 0.10 4.42 -7.62
N LYS A 135 0.08 4.61 -8.94
CA LYS A 135 0.53 3.64 -9.94
C LYS A 135 1.76 4.19 -10.67
N PHE A 136 2.90 3.54 -10.50
CA PHE A 136 4.14 3.94 -11.14
C PHE A 136 4.11 3.41 -12.57
N ARG A 137 3.83 4.29 -13.53
CA ARG A 137 3.75 3.99 -14.96
C ARG A 137 4.73 4.85 -15.74
N SER A 138 4.73 4.70 -17.06
CA SER A 138 5.68 5.36 -17.96
C SER A 138 5.71 6.90 -17.81
N ASP A 139 4.60 7.52 -17.42
CA ASP A 139 4.52 8.95 -17.10
C ASP A 139 5.34 9.32 -15.85
N THR A 140 5.25 8.51 -14.80
CA THR A 140 6.02 8.64 -13.57
C THR A 140 7.50 8.35 -13.84
N THR A 141 7.80 7.32 -14.64
CA THR A 141 9.17 7.02 -15.12
C THR A 141 9.77 8.22 -15.86
N ALA A 142 9.02 8.85 -16.76
CA ALA A 142 9.47 10.01 -17.50
C ALA A 142 9.76 11.21 -16.57
N ALA A 143 8.87 11.45 -15.59
CA ALA A 143 9.05 12.50 -14.59
C ALA A 143 10.30 12.28 -13.73
N ILE A 144 10.52 11.05 -13.23
CA ILE A 144 11.73 10.70 -12.47
C ILE A 144 12.98 10.87 -13.32
N LYS A 145 13.00 10.37 -14.56
CA LYS A 145 14.17 10.54 -15.43
C LYS A 145 14.48 12.01 -15.71
N LYS A 146 13.44 12.87 -15.84
CA LYS A 146 13.64 14.31 -15.96
C LYS A 146 14.22 14.91 -14.67
N PHE A 147 13.65 14.57 -13.52
CA PHE A 147 14.15 15.00 -12.22
C PHE A 147 15.62 14.61 -12.02
N GLN A 148 15.97 13.37 -12.32
CA GLN A 148 17.35 12.86 -12.24
C GLN A 148 18.31 13.64 -13.14
N ARG A 149 17.94 13.92 -14.40
CA ARG A 149 18.77 14.72 -15.30
C ARG A 149 19.04 16.13 -14.76
N ASP A 150 17.99 16.80 -14.28
CA ASP A 150 18.09 18.17 -13.76
C ASP A 150 18.93 18.24 -12.47
N ARG A 151 19.07 17.12 -11.75
CA ARG A 151 19.93 16.95 -10.57
C ARG A 151 21.32 16.39 -10.89
N HIS A 152 21.69 16.26 -12.17
CA HIS A 152 22.96 15.65 -12.61
C HIS A 152 23.16 14.20 -12.13
N LEU A 153 22.07 13.46 -11.93
CA LEU A 153 22.06 12.05 -11.56
C LEU A 153 21.86 11.15 -12.78
N LEU A 154 22.21 9.86 -12.66
CA LEU A 154 21.94 8.86 -13.70
C LEU A 154 20.42 8.74 -13.94
N PRO A 155 19.89 8.99 -15.15
CA PRO A 155 18.46 9.00 -15.40
C PRO A 155 17.91 7.59 -15.66
N ASN A 156 18.04 6.71 -14.68
CA ASN A 156 17.62 5.30 -14.77
C ASN A 156 16.10 5.11 -14.56
N GLY A 157 15.37 6.12 -14.06
CA GLY A 157 13.94 6.02 -13.79
C GLY A 157 13.56 5.34 -12.47
N VAL A 158 14.55 5.00 -11.63
CA VAL A 158 14.36 4.36 -10.33
C VAL A 158 14.42 5.41 -9.22
N VAL A 159 13.49 5.33 -8.28
CA VAL A 159 13.51 6.12 -7.04
C VAL A 159 14.30 5.33 -6.00
N SER A 160 15.59 5.63 -5.86
CA SER A 160 16.44 5.11 -4.80
C SER A 160 16.48 6.06 -3.59
N ARG A 161 17.16 5.66 -2.51
CA ARG A 161 17.41 6.50 -1.31
C ARG A 161 17.79 7.95 -1.66
N THR A 162 18.74 8.15 -2.58
CA THR A 162 19.15 9.48 -3.05
C THR A 162 18.00 10.30 -3.62
N ILE A 163 17.07 9.68 -4.35
CA ILE A 163 15.91 10.39 -4.89
C ILE A 163 14.92 10.76 -3.78
N TYR A 164 14.76 9.93 -2.75
CA TYR A 164 13.97 10.30 -1.58
C TYR A 164 14.58 11.50 -0.83
N GLU A 165 15.90 11.52 -0.64
CA GLU A 165 16.64 12.66 -0.05
C GLU A 165 16.46 13.93 -0.89
N GLU A 166 16.69 13.86 -2.20
CA GLU A 166 16.55 15.00 -3.12
C GLU A 166 15.12 15.54 -3.22
N LEU A 167 14.11 14.71 -2.94
CA LEU A 167 12.70 15.10 -2.84
C LEU A 167 12.31 15.60 -1.43
N GLY A 168 13.24 15.63 -0.48
CA GLY A 168 13.02 16.06 0.90
C GLY A 168 12.05 15.16 1.65
N LEU A 169 12.10 13.85 1.36
CA LEU A 169 11.24 12.85 1.98
C LEU A 169 11.91 12.11 3.14
N ILE A 170 13.24 12.09 3.16
CA ILE A 170 14.08 11.50 4.21
C ILE A 170 15.37 12.33 4.35
N GLU A 171 16.12 12.11 5.44
CA GLU A 171 17.42 12.72 5.77
C GLU A 171 18.51 11.65 5.91
#